data_AF-A0A380JNV0-F1
#
_entry.id   AF-A0A380JNV0-F1
#
_cell.length_a   1.000
_cell.length_b   1.000
_cell.length_c   1.000
_cell.angle_alpha   90.00
_cell.angle_beta   90.00
_cell.angle_gamma   90.00
#
_symmetry.space_group_name_H-M   'P 1'
#
loop_
_entity.id
_entity.type
_entity.pdbx_description
1 polymer ?
#
loop_
_entity_poly.entity_id
_entity_poly.type
_entity_poly.pdbx_seq_one_letter_code
_entity_poly.pdbx_strand_id
1 'polypeptide(L)'
;MENIVPVSDMRYYNQTLSDVSVGSQVILTRNGKAEYAVVDIEEWRRTKATLRLFEELQKGYRSLANEKAYTPDELAERLGVD
;
A
#
# COMPACT_ATOMS: atom_id res chain seq x y z
N MET A 1 -13.72 -14.41 -7.16
CA MET A 1 -14.41 -13.64 -8.21
C MET A 1 -14.32 -12.18 -7.79
N GLU A 2 -13.86 -11.28 -8.65
CA GLU A 2 -13.84 -9.85 -8.32
C GLU A 2 -15.27 -9.34 -8.18
N ASN A 3 -15.54 -8.55 -7.13
CA ASN A 3 -16.84 -7.91 -6.96
C ASN A 3 -16.88 -6.68 -7.88
N ILE A 4 -17.59 -6.78 -9.01
CA ILE A 4 -17.60 -5.75 -10.06
C ILE A 4 -19.00 -5.15 -10.14
N VAL A 5 -19.10 -3.83 -9.97
CA VAL A 5 -20.38 -3.10 -10.05
C VAL A 5 -20.27 -1.86 -10.95
N PRO A 6 -21.35 -1.43 -11.62
CA PRO A 6 -21.40 -0.15 -12.31
C PRO A 6 -21.23 1.04 -11.36
N VAL A 7 -20.57 2.11 -11.81
CA VAL A 7 -20.43 3.35 -11.02
C VAL A 7 -21.81 3.97 -10.70
N SER A 8 -22.82 3.68 -11.51
CA SER A 8 -24.21 4.11 -11.29
C SER A 8 -24.84 3.49 -10.04
N ASP A 9 -24.31 2.37 -9.55
CA ASP A 9 -24.82 1.65 -8.39
C ASP A 9 -24.33 2.27 -7.08
N MET A 10 -23.32 3.14 -7.13
CA MET A 10 -22.89 3.98 -6.00
C MET A 10 -23.99 4.93 -5.49
N ARG A 11 -25.09 5.09 -6.22
CA ARG A 11 -26.32 5.71 -5.69
C ARG A 11 -26.84 4.99 -4.44
N TYR A 12 -26.54 3.70 -4.30
CA TYR A 12 -26.85 2.84 -3.16
C TYR A 12 -25.58 2.45 -2.39
N TYR A 13 -24.71 3.44 -2.13
CA TYR A 13 -23.36 3.23 -1.58
C TYR A 13 -23.31 2.36 -0.32
N ASN A 14 -24.32 2.38 0.56
CA ASN A 14 -24.33 1.54 1.77
C ASN A 14 -24.18 0.04 1.45
N GLN A 15 -24.82 -0.43 0.38
CA GLN A 15 -24.76 -1.84 -0.02
C GLN A 15 -23.45 -2.16 -0.76
N THR A 16 -22.95 -1.22 -1.56
CA THR A 16 -21.67 -1.39 -2.25
C THR A 16 -20.50 -1.39 -1.26
N LEU A 17 -20.55 -0.53 -0.25
CA LEU A 17 -19.50 -0.42 0.76
C LEU A 17 -19.54 -1.54 1.80
N SER A 18 -20.68 -2.19 2.03
CA SER A 18 -20.75 -3.33 2.96
C SER A 18 -19.96 -4.55 2.49
N ASP A 19 -19.70 -4.64 1.18
CA ASP A 19 -18.93 -5.74 0.59
C ASP A 19 -17.41 -5.47 0.60
N VAL A 20 -17.00 -4.26 0.97
CA VAL A 20 -15.60 -3.85 1.01
C VAL A 20 -15.00 -4.24 2.36
N SER A 21 -13.98 -5.07 2.33
CA SER A 21 -13.20 -5.48 3.50
C SER A 21 -11.76 -5.80 3.10
N VAL A 22 -10.86 -5.99 4.06
CA VAL A 22 -9.46 -6.30 3.77
C VAL A 22 -9.34 -7.55 2.90
N GLY A 23 -8.74 -7.42 1.73
CA GLY A 23 -8.60 -8.48 0.73
C GLY A 23 -9.84 -8.71 -0.14
N SER A 24 -10.88 -7.90 0.03
CA SER A 24 -12.13 -7.92 -0.74
C SER A 24 -12.45 -6.51 -1.23
N GLN A 25 -11.90 -6.17 -2.38
CA GLN A 25 -12.15 -4.89 -3.06
C GLN A 25 -13.38 -4.97 -3.95
N VAL A 26 -14.02 -3.82 -4.15
CA VAL A 26 -15.08 -3.64 -5.15
C VAL A 26 -14.53 -2.85 -6.33
N ILE A 27 -14.66 -3.38 -7.53
CA ILE A 27 -14.27 -2.73 -8.78
C ILE A 27 -15.47 -1.99 -9.36
N LEU A 28 -15.34 -0.68 -9.51
CA LEU A 28 -16.35 0.15 -10.16
C LEU A 28 -16.07 0.26 -11.65
N THR A 29 -17.11 0.07 -12.45
CA THR A 29 -17.03 0.16 -13.92
C THR A 29 -17.79 1.37 -14.48
N ARG A 30 -17.28 1.95 -15.55
CA ARG A 30 -18.00 2.92 -16.39
C ARG A 30 -18.05 2.38 -17.80
N ASN A 31 -19.26 2.28 -18.36
CA ASN A 31 -19.48 1.71 -19.69
C ASN A 31 -18.85 0.32 -19.87
N GLY A 32 -18.93 -0.54 -18.83
CA GLY A 32 -18.38 -1.90 -18.83
C GLY A 32 -16.87 -2.00 -18.63
N LYS A 33 -16.15 -0.87 -18.49
CA LYS A 33 -14.70 -0.86 -18.24
C LYS A 33 -14.41 -0.57 -16.77
N ALA A 34 -13.54 -1.37 -16.14
CA ALA A 34 -13.01 -1.09 -14.80
C ALA A 34 -12.30 0.27 -14.78
N GLU A 35 -12.68 1.13 -13.84
CA GLU A 35 -12.17 2.51 -13.74
C GLU A 35 -11.74 2.87 -12.33
N TYR A 36 -12.40 2.35 -11.30
CA TYR A 36 -12.03 2.58 -9.91
C TYR A 36 -12.00 1.27 -9.12
N ALA A 37 -11.24 1.26 -8.04
CA ALA A 37 -11.29 0.22 -7.02
C ALA A 37 -11.62 0.88 -5.68
N VAL A 38 -12.59 0.32 -4.97
CA VAL A 38 -12.92 0.67 -3.59
C VAL A 38 -12.33 -0.42 -2.71
N VAL A 39 -11.42 -0.03 -1.83
CA VAL A 39 -10.68 -0.92 -0.94
C VAL A 39 -10.92 -0.51 0.50
N ASP A 40 -10.74 -1.45 1.42
CA ASP A 40 -10.71 -1.15 2.83
C ASP A 40 -9.60 -0.14 3.15
N ILE A 41 -9.85 0.78 4.08
CA ILE A 41 -8.89 1.83 4.41
C ILE A 41 -7.59 1.28 5.00
N GLU A 42 -7.65 0.19 5.76
CA GLU A 42 -6.46 -0.47 6.31
C GLU A 42 -5.66 -1.18 5.23
N GLU A 43 -6.35 -1.78 4.24
CA GLU A 43 -5.69 -2.36 3.07
C GLU A 43 -4.96 -1.29 2.25
N TRP A 44 -5.60 -0.13 2.04
CA TRP A 44 -4.97 1.00 1.37
C TRP A 44 -3.74 1.52 2.13
N ARG A 45 -3.85 1.71 3.45
CA ARG A 45 -2.74 2.14 4.32
C ARG A 45 -1.59 1.15 4.27
N ARG A 46 -1.87 -0.15 4.37
CA ARG A 46 -0.87 -1.22 4.30
C ARG A 46 -0.16 -1.21 2.95
N THR A 47 -0.90 -1.08 1.85
CA THR A 47 -0.33 -1.00 0.50
C THR A 47 0.63 0.17 0.36
N LYS A 48 0.24 1.37 0.86
CA LYS A 48 1.12 2.55 0.87
C LYS A 48 2.38 2.34 1.72
N ALA A 49 2.24 1.74 2.90
CA ALA A 49 3.37 1.45 3.79
C ALA A 49 4.34 0.43 3.16
N THR A 50 3.82 -0.62 2.51
CA THR A 50 4.62 -1.64 1.81
C THR A 50 5.41 -1.04 0.66
N LEU A 51 4.80 -0.16 -0.16
CA LEU A 51 5.51 0.52 -1.24
C LEU A 51 6.66 1.37 -0.70
N ARG A 52 6.43 2.14 0.37
CA ARG A 52 7.48 2.92 1.02
C ARG A 52 8.59 2.03 1.57
N LEU A 53 8.23 0.91 2.21
CA LEU A 53 9.20 -0.05 2.73
C LEU A 53 10.09 -0.59 1.60
N PHE A 54 9.52 -0.98 0.46
CA PHE A 54 10.32 -1.45 -0.67
C PHE A 54 11.23 -0.37 -1.26
N GLU A 55 10.77 0.88 -1.31
CA GLU A 55 11.61 1.99 -1.74
C GLU A 55 12.84 2.16 -0.82
N GLU A 56 12.63 2.17 0.50
CA GLU A 56 13.72 2.32 1.48
C GLU A 56 14.64 1.10 1.52
N LEU A 57 14.09 -0.12 1.41
CA LEU A 57 14.91 -1.34 1.29
C LEU A 57 15.78 -1.32 0.02
N GLN A 58 15.25 -0.82 -1.10
CA GLN A 58 16.02 -0.69 -2.33
C GLN A 58 17.13 0.37 -2.19
N LYS A 59 16.88 1.48 -1.50
CA LYS A 59 17.91 2.47 -1.17
C LYS A 59 19.01 1.83 -0.32
N GLY A 60 18.64 1.13 0.76
CA GLY A 60 19.57 0.41 1.62
C GLY A 60 20.37 -0.66 0.88
N TYR A 61 19.73 -1.43 -0.02
CA TYR A 61 20.45 -2.41 -0.83
C TYR A 61 21.48 -1.76 -1.76
N ARG A 62 21.16 -0.61 -2.36
CA ARG A 62 22.10 0.14 -3.21
C ARG A 62 23.23 0.77 -2.41
N SER A 63 22.99 1.19 -1.16
CA SER A 63 24.05 1.77 -0.32
C SER A 63 25.11 0.74 0.05
N LEU A 64 24.76 -0.55 0.19
CA LEU A 64 25.74 -1.62 0.46
C LEU A 64 26.89 -1.67 -0.57
N ALA A 65 26.63 -1.30 -1.82
CA ALA A 65 27.65 -1.31 -2.88
C ALA A 65 28.46 0.00 -2.96
N ASN A 66 27.93 1.10 -2.43
CA ASN A 66 28.43 2.46 -2.71
C ASN A 66 28.82 3.27 -1.47
N GLU A 67 28.47 2.80 -0.27
CA GLU A 67 28.64 3.52 0.98
C GLU A 67 29.38 2.67 2.03
N LYS A 68 29.95 3.32 3.05
CA LYS A 68 30.61 2.63 4.17
C LYS A 68 29.56 1.85 4.97
N ALA A 69 29.82 0.56 5.20
CA ALA A 69 29.10 -0.23 6.19
C ALA A 69 29.59 0.11 7.62
N TYR A 70 28.66 0.15 8.57
CA TYR A 70 28.95 0.40 9.98
C TYR A 70 28.69 -0.86 10.80
N THR A 71 29.54 -1.15 11.78
CA THR A 71 29.20 -2.09 12.85
C THR A 71 28.12 -1.48 13.77
N PRO A 72 27.43 -2.29 14.59
CA PRO A 72 26.48 -1.75 15.57
C PRO A 72 27.08 -0.67 16.49
N ASP A 73 28.31 -0.87 16.96
CA ASP A 73 29.01 0.10 17.84
C ASP A 73 29.34 1.41 17.10
N GLU A 74 29.89 1.33 15.88
CA GLU A 74 30.18 2.53 15.07
C GLU A 74 28.89 3.31 14.74
N LEU A 75 27.76 2.61 14.58
CA LEU A 75 26.47 3.23 14.33
C LEU A 75 25.91 3.91 15.59
N ALA A 76 26.02 3.28 16.76
CA ALA A 76 25.57 3.84 18.04
C ALA A 76 26.29 5.16 18.37
N GLU A 77 27.62 5.15 18.25
CA GLU A 77 28.47 6.34 18.44
C GLU A 77 28.06 7.46 17.47
N ARG A 78 27.84 7.13 16.19
CA ARG A 78 27.44 8.10 15.16
C ARG A 78 26.04 8.70 15.41
N LEU A 79 25.12 7.91 15.96
CA LEU A 79 23.76 8.34 16.27
C LEU A 79 23.64 9.04 17.63
N GLY A 80 24.71 9.03 18.45
CA GLY A 80 24.71 9.62 19.78
C GLY A 80 23.77 8.90 20.76
N VAL A 81 23.63 7.59 20.59
CA VAL A 81 22.82 6.71 21.45
C VAL A 81 23.74 5.67 22.07
N ASP A 82 24.53 6.11 23.05
CA ASP A 82 25.31 5.26 23.95
C ASP A 82 24.51 4.95 25.23
#